data_AF-A0A533ZU12-F1
#
_entry.id   AF-A0A533ZU12-F1
#
_cell.length_a   1.000
_cell.length_b   1.000
_cell.length_c   1.000
_cell.angle_alpha   90.00
_cell.angle_beta   90.00
_cell.angle_gamma   90.00
#
_symmetry.space_group_name_H-M   'P 1'
#
loop_
_entity.id
_entity.type
_entity.pdbx_description
1 polymer ?
#
loop_
_entity_poly.entity_id
_entity_poly.type
_entity_poly.pdbx_seq_one_letter_code
_entity_poly.pdbx_strand_id
1 'polypeptide(L)'
;MCKPNAKLIDIIPSKESIQPGQCVVILAGTNDISSGESRNLYKTFNKTLEELSDYQLIIPTIPLRHDLSLKHNINEEIFLLNEYLKELSLNKKNMHLIDLNYISRNKFTRHGLHFNFRGKVQLSKLISDKVLGINFPDINKRNSTNENTLKTDYKTLQTMSYSEALAVTSDEWTCEEKPRSKTKMLYSNNSKINCQSNNPNFLWKSQMVSNKFHVSH
;
A
#
# COMPACT_ATOMS: atom_id res chain seq x y z
N MET A 1 10.19 4.92 5.30
CA MET A 1 11.48 4.42 4.75
C MET A 1 11.31 2.92 4.53
N CYS A 2 11.46 2.39 3.32
CA CYS A 2 11.29 0.96 3.05
C CYS A 2 12.57 0.21 3.46
N LYS A 3 12.49 -0.65 4.47
CA LYS A 3 13.62 -1.47 4.92
C LYS A 3 13.86 -2.60 3.89
N PRO A 4 15.07 -2.73 3.30
CA PRO A 4 15.35 -3.83 2.40
C PRO A 4 15.27 -5.15 3.18
N ASN A 5 14.84 -6.22 2.50
CA ASN A 5 14.66 -7.55 3.09
C ASN A 5 13.67 -7.60 4.28
N ALA A 6 12.81 -6.59 4.40
CA ALA A 6 11.79 -6.57 5.44
C ALA A 6 10.80 -7.73 5.28
N LYS A 7 10.38 -8.28 6.41
CA LYS A 7 9.27 -9.21 6.54
C LYS A 7 7.95 -8.44 6.64
N LEU A 8 6.82 -9.12 6.50
CA LEU A 8 5.51 -8.46 6.64
C LEU A 8 5.38 -7.77 8.01
N ILE A 9 5.81 -8.45 9.08
CA ILE A 9 5.73 -7.92 10.45
C ILE A 9 6.54 -6.62 10.66
N ASP A 10 7.60 -6.41 9.87
CA ASP A 10 8.45 -5.21 9.96
C ASP A 10 7.78 -3.97 9.33
N ILE A 11 6.72 -4.16 8.53
CA ILE A 11 6.13 -3.09 7.70
C ILE A 11 4.65 -2.83 7.99
N ILE A 12 4.06 -3.49 8.99
CA ILE A 12 2.66 -3.26 9.36
C ILE A 12 2.53 -1.80 9.83
N PRO A 13 1.74 -0.97 9.13
CA PRO A 13 1.49 0.38 9.58
C PRO A 13 0.62 0.36 10.84
N SER A 14 0.90 1.24 11.79
CA SER A 14 -0.03 1.47 12.89
C SER A 14 -1.29 2.16 12.35
N LYS A 15 -2.46 1.85 12.90
CA LYS A 15 -3.75 2.38 12.40
C LYS A 15 -3.79 3.90 12.44
N GLU A 16 -3.14 4.51 13.43
CA GLU A 16 -3.05 5.95 13.65
C GLU A 16 -2.25 6.65 12.55
N SER A 17 -1.41 5.92 11.81
CA SER A 17 -0.61 6.47 10.71
C SER A 17 -1.37 6.62 9.39
N ILE A 18 -2.57 6.04 9.28
CA ILE A 18 -3.34 5.97 8.03
C ILE A 18 -4.56 6.89 8.12
N GLN A 19 -4.59 7.89 7.25
CA GLN A 19 -5.69 8.86 7.22
C GLN A 19 -6.97 8.24 6.64
N PRO A 20 -8.16 8.67 7.11
CA PRO A 20 -9.42 8.25 6.52
C PRO A 20 -9.47 8.50 5.01
N GLY A 21 -9.95 7.52 4.25
CA GLY A 21 -10.05 7.59 2.79
C GLY A 21 -8.78 7.20 2.04
N GLN A 22 -7.68 6.84 2.73
CA GLN A 22 -6.50 6.27 2.09
C GLN A 22 -6.68 4.78 1.81
N CYS A 23 -6.02 4.33 0.73
CA CYS A 23 -5.86 2.91 0.40
C CYS A 23 -4.48 2.43 0.84
N VAL A 24 -4.42 1.21 1.37
CA VAL A 24 -3.17 0.57 1.81
C VAL A 24 -2.76 -0.47 0.78
N VAL A 25 -1.54 -0.35 0.27
CA VAL A 25 -0.95 -1.36 -0.62
C VAL A 25 0.08 -2.17 0.17
N ILE A 26 -0.14 -3.47 0.30
CA ILE A 26 0.75 -4.37 1.04
C ILE A 26 1.60 -5.17 0.05
N LEU A 27 2.91 -4.86 0.01
CA LEU A 27 3.91 -5.55 -0.82
C LEU A 27 4.89 -6.30 0.10
N ALA A 28 4.60 -7.56 0.43
CA ALA A 28 5.42 -8.36 1.35
C ALA A 28 5.29 -9.87 1.13
N GLY A 29 6.11 -10.63 1.86
CA GLY A 29 5.99 -12.09 1.98
C GLY A 29 7.13 -12.87 1.32
N THR A 30 7.82 -12.33 0.31
CA THR A 30 8.91 -13.07 -0.36
C THR A 30 10.04 -13.43 0.63
N ASN A 31 10.39 -12.51 1.53
CA ASN A 31 11.45 -12.72 2.51
C ASN A 31 10.99 -13.66 3.64
N ASP A 32 9.73 -13.54 4.06
CA ASP A 32 9.11 -14.40 5.07
C ASP A 32 9.16 -15.86 4.63
N ILE A 33 8.72 -16.16 3.40
CA ILE A 33 8.79 -17.51 2.80
C ILE A 33 10.25 -17.96 2.66
N SER A 34 11.12 -17.08 2.18
CA SER A 34 12.54 -17.44 1.99
C SER A 34 13.26 -17.76 3.31
N SER A 35 12.74 -17.28 4.44
CA SER A 35 13.22 -17.59 5.79
C SER A 35 12.58 -18.82 6.44
N GLY A 36 11.65 -19.50 5.76
CA GLY A 36 10.94 -20.67 6.29
C GLY A 36 9.85 -20.31 7.33
N GLU A 37 9.44 -19.04 7.39
CA GLU A 37 8.46 -18.54 8.37
C GLU A 37 7.05 -18.43 7.80
N SER A 38 6.71 -19.24 6.78
CA SER A 38 5.41 -19.19 6.11
C SER A 38 4.23 -19.34 7.09
N ARG A 39 4.33 -20.19 8.12
CA ARG A 39 3.29 -20.29 9.18
C ARG A 39 3.04 -18.96 9.92
N ASN A 40 4.11 -18.22 10.23
CA ASN A 40 3.98 -16.92 10.89
C ASN A 40 3.40 -15.90 9.92
N LEU A 41 3.74 -15.98 8.63
CA LEU A 41 3.19 -15.11 7.60
C LEU A 41 1.67 -15.20 7.52
N TYR A 42 1.07 -16.39 7.54
CA TYR A 42 -0.40 -16.54 7.55
C TYR A 42 -1.06 -15.86 8.76
N LYS A 43 -0.49 -16.04 9.96
CA LYS A 43 -0.99 -15.41 11.19
C LYS A 43 -0.88 -13.89 11.11
N THR A 44 0.27 -13.40 10.65
CA THR A 44 0.53 -11.96 10.48
C THR A 44 -0.40 -11.34 9.46
N PHE A 45 -0.70 -12.03 8.34
CA PHE A 45 -1.69 -11.55 7.38
C PHE A 45 -3.08 -11.43 8.01
N ASN A 46 -3.58 -12.46 8.69
CA ASN A 46 -4.91 -12.39 9.31
C ASN A 46 -5.02 -11.23 10.29
N LYS A 47 -4.03 -11.10 11.19
CA LYS A 47 -3.98 -9.98 12.13
C LYS A 47 -3.96 -8.63 11.42
N THR A 48 -3.13 -8.47 10.39
CA THR A 48 -3.04 -7.22 9.60
C THR A 48 -4.37 -6.89 8.94
N LEU A 49 -5.07 -7.90 8.40
CA LEU A 49 -6.37 -7.72 7.75
C LEU A 49 -7.47 -7.34 8.75
N GLU A 50 -7.42 -7.85 9.97
CA GLU A 50 -8.33 -7.48 11.06
C GLU A 50 -8.09 -6.03 11.51
N GLU A 51 -6.83 -5.66 11.76
CA GLU A 51 -6.42 -4.31 12.17
C GLU A 51 -6.77 -3.25 11.12
N LEU A 52 -6.67 -3.61 9.84
CA LEU A 52 -6.95 -2.73 8.70
C LEU A 52 -8.32 -2.97 8.06
N SER A 53 -9.26 -3.57 8.78
CA SER A 53 -10.61 -3.88 8.29
C SER A 53 -11.41 -2.68 7.80
N ASP A 54 -11.12 -1.48 8.33
CA ASP A 54 -11.77 -0.22 7.94
C ASP A 54 -11.21 0.40 6.65
N TYR A 55 -10.12 -0.13 6.11
CA TYR A 55 -9.41 0.43 4.97
C TYR A 55 -9.57 -0.43 3.71
N GLN A 56 -9.43 0.21 2.55
CA GLN A 56 -9.31 -0.49 1.28
C GLN A 56 -7.88 -1.01 1.13
N LEU A 57 -7.74 -2.31 0.95
CA LEU A 57 -6.46 -3.00 0.88
C LEU A 57 -6.21 -3.49 -0.54
N ILE A 58 -5.04 -3.19 -1.09
CA ILE A 58 -4.55 -3.79 -2.33
C ILE A 58 -3.40 -4.72 -1.98
N ILE A 59 -3.56 -6.00 -2.32
CA ILE A 59 -2.57 -7.03 -2.01
C ILE A 59 -2.19 -7.76 -3.31
N PRO A 60 -0.99 -7.53 -3.83
CA PRO A 60 -0.48 -8.35 -4.92
C PRO A 60 -0.06 -9.73 -4.42
N THR A 61 -0.28 -10.75 -5.24
CA THR A 61 0.28 -12.09 -5.00
C THR A 61 1.81 -12.04 -5.12
N ILE A 62 2.49 -13.00 -4.50
CA ILE A 62 3.95 -13.08 -4.59
C ILE A 62 4.33 -13.73 -5.91
N PRO A 63 5.16 -13.09 -6.75
CA PRO A 63 5.61 -13.72 -7.98
C PRO A 63 6.51 -14.93 -7.69
N LEU A 64 6.46 -15.94 -8.56
CA LEU A 64 7.38 -17.07 -8.50
C LEU A 64 8.83 -16.60 -8.62
N ARG A 65 9.71 -17.26 -7.87
CA ARG A 65 11.15 -17.02 -7.89
C ARG A 65 11.78 -17.75 -9.07
N HIS A 66 12.19 -16.97 -10.07
CA HIS A 66 12.83 -17.50 -11.27
C HIS A 66 14.32 -17.75 -11.13
N ASP A 67 14.90 -17.37 -9.99
CA ASP A 67 16.24 -17.76 -9.58
C ASP A 67 16.31 -19.20 -9.06
N LEU A 68 15.15 -19.83 -8.82
CA LEU A 68 15.00 -21.19 -8.33
C LEU A 68 14.37 -22.10 -9.40
N SER A 69 14.47 -23.42 -9.21
CA SER A 69 13.72 -24.36 -10.03
C SER A 69 12.22 -24.22 -9.78
N LEU A 70 11.39 -24.54 -10.78
CA LEU A 70 9.93 -24.43 -10.66
C LEU A 70 9.36 -25.33 -9.54
N LYS A 71 9.99 -26.48 -9.29
CA LYS A 71 9.62 -27.44 -8.23
C LYS A 71 10.36 -27.20 -6.91
N HIS A 72 10.98 -26.04 -6.75
CA HIS A 72 11.64 -25.71 -5.49
C HIS A 72 10.58 -25.46 -4.41
N ASN A 73 10.81 -25.96 -3.19
CA ASN A 73 9.86 -25.85 -2.07
C ASN A 73 9.37 -24.40 -1.83
N ILE A 74 10.26 -23.40 -1.95
CA ILE A 74 9.90 -21.97 -1.88
C ILE A 74 8.82 -21.59 -2.91
N ASN A 75 8.90 -22.08 -4.15
CA ASN A 75 7.88 -21.81 -5.16
C ASN A 75 6.56 -22.53 -4.87
N GLU A 76 6.61 -23.72 -4.27
CA GLU A 76 5.42 -24.42 -3.77
C GLU A 76 4.76 -23.65 -2.62
N GLU A 77 5.54 -23.12 -1.67
CA GLU A 77 5.03 -22.28 -0.59
C GLU A 77 4.44 -20.95 -1.10
N ILE A 78 5.08 -20.32 -2.09
CA ILE A 78 4.54 -19.14 -2.78
C ILE A 78 3.18 -19.48 -3.41
N PHE A 79 3.08 -20.63 -4.09
CA PHE A 79 1.83 -21.07 -4.69
C PHE A 79 0.72 -21.24 -3.64
N LEU A 80 1.00 -21.98 -2.56
CA LEU A 80 0.02 -22.20 -1.47
C LEU A 80 -0.43 -20.88 -0.83
N LEU A 81 0.48 -19.96 -0.57
CA LEU A 81 0.12 -18.65 -0.03
C LEU A 81 -0.73 -17.84 -1.02
N ASN A 82 -0.39 -17.87 -2.30
CA ASN A 82 -1.13 -17.14 -3.32
C ASN A 82 -2.56 -17.66 -3.46
N GLU A 83 -2.78 -18.97 -3.41
CA GLU A 83 -4.13 -19.56 -3.38
C GLU A 83 -4.89 -19.12 -2.12
N TYR A 84 -4.23 -19.13 -0.96
CA TYR A 84 -4.82 -18.61 0.26
C TYR A 84 -5.24 -17.14 0.16
N LEU A 85 -4.39 -16.27 -0.42
CA LEU A 85 -4.70 -14.86 -0.61
C LEU A 85 -5.88 -14.65 -1.60
N LYS A 86 -6.00 -15.51 -2.62
CA LYS A 86 -7.16 -15.52 -3.52
C LYS A 86 -8.43 -15.82 -2.76
N GLU A 87 -8.45 -16.90 -1.98
CA GLU A 87 -9.61 -17.27 -1.15
C GLU A 87 -9.99 -16.16 -0.16
N LEU A 88 -9.00 -15.52 0.48
CA LEU A 88 -9.26 -14.38 1.35
C LEU A 88 -9.89 -13.20 0.62
N SER A 89 -9.44 -12.90 -0.60
CA SER A 89 -9.95 -11.78 -1.39
C SER A 89 -11.40 -11.98 -1.83
N LEU A 90 -11.84 -13.22 -2.04
CA LEU A 90 -13.23 -13.52 -2.37
C LEU A 90 -14.16 -13.27 -1.18
N ASN A 91 -13.66 -13.48 0.03
CA ASN A 91 -14.45 -13.36 1.27
C ASN A 91 -14.44 -11.94 1.86
N LYS A 92 -13.49 -11.08 1.48
CA LYS A 92 -13.31 -9.74 2.05
C LYS A 92 -13.56 -8.63 1.03
N LYS A 93 -14.65 -7.89 1.18
CA LYS A 93 -15.06 -6.80 0.27
C LYS A 93 -14.06 -5.64 0.20
N ASN A 94 -13.28 -5.42 1.26
CA ASN A 94 -12.29 -4.36 1.34
C ASN A 94 -10.89 -4.79 0.85
N MET A 95 -10.74 -6.03 0.37
CA MET A 95 -9.47 -6.57 -0.13
C MET A 95 -9.50 -6.75 -1.64
N HIS A 96 -8.55 -6.14 -2.33
CA HIS A 96 -8.39 -6.17 -3.78
C HIS A 96 -7.10 -6.88 -4.14
N LEU A 97 -7.22 -8.05 -4.77
CA LEU A 97 -6.06 -8.83 -5.17
C LEU A 97 -5.52 -8.39 -6.54
N ILE A 98 -4.18 -8.36 -6.68
CA ILE A 98 -3.49 -8.27 -7.97
C ILE A 98 -2.74 -9.57 -8.21
N ASP A 99 -3.11 -10.34 -9.23
CA ASP A 99 -2.41 -11.58 -9.53
C ASP A 99 -1.13 -11.33 -10.36
N LEU A 100 0.02 -11.51 -9.73
CA LEU A 100 1.35 -11.40 -10.34
C LEU A 100 1.86 -12.69 -10.99
N ASN A 101 1.12 -13.81 -10.90
CA ASN A 101 1.54 -15.08 -11.52
C ASN A 101 1.66 -14.98 -13.06
N TYR A 102 0.94 -14.03 -13.68
CA TYR A 102 0.98 -13.80 -15.12
C TYR A 102 2.15 -12.91 -15.57
N ILE A 103 2.97 -12.40 -14.65
CA ILE A 103 4.12 -11.60 -15.03
C ILE A 103 5.21 -12.50 -15.61
N SER A 104 5.55 -12.27 -16.87
CA SER A 104 6.55 -13.07 -17.58
C SER A 104 7.97 -12.85 -17.07
N ARG A 105 8.81 -13.89 -17.20
CA ARG A 105 10.22 -13.89 -16.78
C ARG A 105 11.04 -12.68 -17.26
N ASN A 106 10.72 -12.16 -18.45
CA ASN A 106 11.41 -11.02 -19.04
C ASN A 106 11.19 -9.68 -18.29
N LYS A 107 10.29 -9.67 -17.30
CA LYS A 107 10.03 -8.53 -16.40
C LYS A 107 10.86 -8.57 -15.12
N PHE A 108 11.68 -9.60 -14.94
CA PHE A 108 12.58 -9.75 -13.79
C PHE A 108 14.02 -9.39 -14.16
N THR A 109 14.85 -9.15 -13.15
CA THR A 109 16.30 -8.98 -13.30
C THR A 109 16.94 -10.26 -13.83
N ARG A 110 18.23 -10.20 -14.19
CA ARG A 110 18.98 -11.38 -14.62
C ARG A 110 18.92 -12.50 -13.58
N HIS A 111 19.01 -12.16 -12.30
CA HIS A 111 18.95 -13.14 -11.21
C HIS A 111 17.58 -13.82 -11.14
N GLY A 112 16.47 -13.10 -11.34
CA GLY A 112 15.13 -13.70 -11.37
C GLY A 112 14.30 -13.51 -10.09
N LEU A 113 14.87 -12.88 -9.05
CA LEU A 113 14.18 -12.55 -7.81
C LEU A 113 13.43 -11.21 -7.86
N HIS A 114 14.09 -10.17 -8.38
CA HIS A 114 13.55 -8.81 -8.39
C HIS A 114 12.96 -8.44 -9.75
N PHE A 115 11.97 -7.53 -9.77
CA PHE A 115 11.53 -6.92 -11.01
C PHE A 115 12.62 -6.01 -11.61
N ASN A 116 12.78 -6.08 -12.93
CA ASN A 116 13.54 -5.08 -13.69
C ASN A 116 12.68 -3.81 -13.89
N PHE A 117 13.23 -2.80 -14.56
CA PHE A 117 12.51 -1.55 -14.82
C PHE A 117 11.14 -1.77 -15.47
N ARG A 118 11.05 -2.63 -16.49
CA ARG A 118 9.80 -2.93 -17.19
C ARG A 118 8.80 -3.63 -16.28
N GLY A 119 9.25 -4.53 -15.40
CA GLY A 119 8.41 -5.18 -14.40
C GLY A 119 7.87 -4.20 -13.37
N LYS A 120 8.70 -3.29 -12.87
CA LYS A 120 8.27 -2.24 -11.92
C LYS A 120 7.22 -1.31 -12.53
N VAL A 121 7.41 -0.90 -13.78
CA VAL A 121 6.42 -0.10 -14.52
C VAL A 121 5.10 -0.87 -14.67
N GLN A 122 5.16 -2.15 -15.02
CA GLN A 122 3.96 -2.98 -15.14
C GLN A 122 3.22 -3.14 -13.80
N LEU A 123 3.93 -3.44 -12.72
CA LEU A 123 3.36 -3.53 -11.38
C LEU A 123 2.73 -2.20 -10.94
N SER A 124 3.42 -1.08 -11.20
CA SER A 124 2.89 0.25 -10.88
C SER A 124 1.57 0.51 -11.61
N LYS A 125 1.47 0.14 -12.89
CA LYS A 125 0.22 0.28 -13.65
C LYS A 125 -0.90 -0.56 -13.06
N LEU A 126 -0.63 -1.84 -12.76
CA LEU A 126 -1.62 -2.74 -12.15
C LEU A 126 -2.14 -2.19 -10.81
N ILE A 127 -1.26 -1.62 -9.99
CA ILE A 127 -1.65 -0.98 -8.72
C ILE A 127 -2.50 0.26 -9.00
N SER A 128 -2.06 1.15 -9.89
CA SER A 128 -2.81 2.37 -10.24
C SER A 128 -4.20 2.04 -10.78
N ASP A 129 -4.30 1.07 -11.70
CA ASP A 129 -5.58 0.65 -12.28
C ASP A 129 -6.52 0.09 -11.21
N LYS A 130 -5.99 -0.67 -10.23
CA LYS A 130 -6.77 -1.12 -9.08
C LYS A 130 -7.23 0.02 -8.20
N VAL A 131 -6.35 0.97 -7.85
CA VAL A 131 -6.72 2.13 -7.03
C VAL A 131 -7.83 2.94 -7.71
N LEU A 132 -7.72 3.18 -9.01
CA LEU A 132 -8.73 3.93 -9.78
C LEU A 132 -10.06 3.18 -9.92
N GLY A 133 -10.04 1.84 -9.87
CA GLY A 133 -11.25 1.01 -9.89
C GLY A 133 -11.94 0.87 -8.53
N ILE A 134 -11.37 1.37 -7.43
CA ILE A 134 -11.97 1.30 -6.10
C ILE A 134 -12.93 2.48 -5.90
N ASN A 135 -14.19 2.17 -5.59
CA ASN A 135 -15.16 3.16 -5.14
C ASN A 135 -14.89 3.53 -3.68
N PHE A 136 -14.20 4.63 -3.44
CA PHE A 136 -14.07 5.18 -2.09
C PHE A 136 -15.41 5.78 -1.65
N PRO A 137 -15.95 5.43 -0.47
CA PRO A 137 -17.13 6.09 0.05
C PRO A 137 -16.83 7.58 0.27
N ASP A 138 -17.71 8.45 -0.22
CA ASP A 138 -17.58 9.91 -0.11
C ASP A 138 -17.27 10.33 1.33
N ILE A 139 -16.05 10.87 1.53
CA ILE A 139 -15.57 11.36 2.82
C ILE A 139 -16.48 12.50 3.34
N ASN A 140 -17.13 13.23 2.43
CA ASN A 140 -18.02 14.36 2.73
C ASN A 140 -19.33 13.96 3.43
N LYS A 141 -19.75 12.69 3.42
CA LYS A 141 -20.97 12.24 4.14
C LYS A 141 -20.76 12.05 5.64
N ARG A 142 -19.52 11.94 6.13
CA ARG A 142 -19.24 11.78 7.58
C ARG A 142 -19.22 13.12 8.32
N ASN A 143 -18.96 14.23 7.63
CA ASN A 143 -18.92 15.56 8.24
C ASN A 143 -20.30 16.21 8.37
N SER A 144 -21.29 15.80 7.55
CA SER A 144 -22.65 16.38 7.60
C SER A 144 -23.49 15.97 8.81
N THR A 145 -23.14 14.85 9.49
CA THR A 145 -23.84 14.42 10.70
C THR A 145 -23.31 15.08 11.98
N ASN A 146 -22.05 15.53 12.00
CA ASN A 146 -21.44 16.15 13.18
C ASN A 146 -21.62 17.67 13.24
N GLU A 147 -21.84 18.36 12.11
CA GLU A 147 -22.11 19.81 12.12
C GLU A 147 -23.52 20.17 12.64
N ASN A 148 -24.49 19.25 12.53
CA ASN A 148 -25.84 19.52 13.02
C ASN A 148 -25.92 19.41 14.55
N THR A 149 -25.14 18.51 15.18
CA THR A 149 -25.10 18.35 16.64
C THR A 149 -24.42 19.54 17.32
N LEU A 150 -23.29 20.01 16.77
CA LEU A 150 -22.58 21.18 17.28
C LEU A 150 -23.42 22.46 17.14
N LYS A 151 -24.18 22.64 16.06
CA LYS A 151 -25.06 23.81 15.89
C LYS A 151 -26.23 23.85 16.88
N THR A 152 -26.74 22.71 17.33
CA THR A 152 -27.74 22.64 18.40
C THR A 152 -27.18 23.07 19.76
N ASP A 153 -25.94 22.71 20.06
CA ASP A 153 -25.33 23.01 21.37
C ASP A 153 -25.00 24.50 21.55
N TYR A 154 -24.47 25.17 20.51
CA TYR A 154 -24.19 26.61 20.58
C TYR A 154 -25.45 27.47 20.71
N LYS A 155 -26.58 27.00 20.17
CA LYS A 155 -27.85 27.72 20.27
C LYS A 155 -28.47 27.60 21.66
N THR A 156 -28.19 26.50 22.37
CA THR A 156 -28.68 26.23 23.73
C THR A 156 -27.88 27.01 24.78
N LEU A 157 -26.57 27.24 24.53
CA LEU A 157 -25.69 28.04 25.38
C LEU A 157 -25.93 29.56 25.27
N GLN A 158 -26.52 30.04 24.17
CA GLN A 158 -26.88 31.47 24.01
C GLN A 158 -28.18 31.86 24.73
N THR A 159 -28.95 30.88 25.24
CA THR A 159 -30.22 31.12 25.95
C THR A 159 -30.12 31.02 27.48
N MET A 160 -28.96 30.66 28.03
CA MET A 160 -28.79 30.57 29.48
C MET A 160 -28.57 31.96 30.09
N SER A 161 -29.39 32.30 31.08
CA SER A 161 -29.27 33.55 31.82
C SER A 161 -28.04 33.50 32.76
N TYR A 162 -27.45 34.68 33.02
CA TYR A 162 -26.19 34.87 33.75
C TYR A 162 -26.12 34.19 35.15
N SER A 163 -27.25 33.79 35.73
CA SER A 163 -27.31 33.16 37.05
C SER A 163 -26.90 31.68 37.08
N GLU A 164 -26.89 30.96 35.94
CA GLU A 164 -26.58 29.51 35.92
C GLU A 164 -25.10 29.20 35.64
N ALA A 165 -24.35 30.14 35.06
CA ALA A 165 -22.94 29.92 34.67
C ALA A 165 -21.94 29.87 35.84
N LEU A 166 -22.32 30.34 37.03
CA LEU A 166 -21.42 30.42 38.20
C LEU A 166 -21.33 29.11 39.01
N ALA A 167 -22.12 28.08 38.69
CA ALA A 167 -22.16 26.83 39.44
C ALA A 167 -21.23 25.71 38.93
N VAL A 168 -20.48 25.92 37.85
CA VAL A 168 -19.82 24.83 37.09
C VAL A 168 -18.28 24.83 37.15
N THR A 169 -17.63 25.81 37.78
CA THR A 169 -16.16 25.87 37.82
C THR A 169 -15.64 25.93 39.25
N SER A 170 -15.78 24.82 39.96
CA SER A 170 -14.97 24.51 41.14
C SER A 170 -14.60 23.03 41.09
N ASP A 171 -13.68 22.67 40.19
CA ASP A 171 -12.84 21.49 40.36
C ASP A 171 -11.52 21.72 39.63
N GLU A 172 -10.44 21.55 40.39
CA GLU A 172 -9.06 21.81 40.06
C GLU A 172 -8.54 20.84 38.99
N TRP A 173 -7.84 21.35 37.97
CA TRP A 173 -6.89 20.54 37.21
C TRP A 173 -5.60 21.35 37.00
N THR A 174 -4.53 20.87 37.63
CA THR A 174 -3.19 21.45 37.59
C THR A 174 -2.46 21.07 36.29
N CYS A 175 -1.74 22.05 35.73
CA CYS A 175 -0.92 21.89 34.52
C CYS A 175 0.51 21.47 34.88
N GLU A 176 1.06 20.50 34.15
CA GLU A 176 2.52 20.36 33.98
C GLU A 176 2.89 20.44 32.50
N GLU A 177 3.60 21.51 32.15
CA GLU A 177 4.26 21.72 30.86
C GLU A 177 5.72 21.22 30.90
N LYS A 178 6.26 20.77 29.75
CA LYS A 178 7.56 21.17 29.11
C LYS A 178 8.08 20.08 28.13
N PRO A 179 9.07 20.35 27.25
CA PRO A 179 9.10 21.34 26.17
C PRO A 179 9.58 20.75 24.82
N ARG A 180 9.33 21.50 23.72
CA ARG A 180 9.88 21.27 22.37
C ARG A 180 11.42 21.26 22.34
N SER A 181 12.01 20.29 21.64
CA SER A 181 13.40 20.40 21.16
C SER A 181 13.48 20.18 19.64
N LYS A 182 14.25 21.08 19.01
CA LYS A 182 14.53 21.20 17.59
C LYS A 182 15.63 20.22 17.19
N THR A 183 15.51 19.52 16.06
CA THR A 183 16.70 18.97 15.39
C THR A 183 16.65 19.10 13.86
N LYS A 184 17.79 19.54 13.35
CA LYS A 184 18.18 20.02 12.01
C LYS A 184 18.02 18.99 10.88
N MET A 185 17.60 19.49 9.71
CA MET A 185 17.89 18.90 8.40
C MET A 185 19.39 19.05 8.06
N LEU A 186 19.98 17.99 7.52
CA LEU A 186 21.21 18.06 6.73
C LEU A 186 20.97 17.37 5.39
N TYR A 187 21.02 18.15 4.31
CA TYR A 187 21.14 17.68 2.94
C TYR A 187 22.62 17.34 2.66
N SER A 188 22.88 16.25 1.95
CA SER A 188 24.11 16.10 1.15
C SER A 188 23.75 15.92 -0.31
N ASN A 189 24.16 16.89 -1.12
CA ASN A 189 24.17 16.88 -2.57
C ASN A 189 25.13 15.81 -3.10
N ASN A 190 24.73 15.05 -4.12
CA ASN A 190 25.40 15.02 -5.44
C ASN A 190 24.94 13.82 -6.28
N SER A 191 24.11 14.08 -7.29
CA SER A 191 24.44 13.74 -8.68
C SER A 191 23.44 14.45 -9.60
N LYS A 192 23.96 15.45 -10.31
CA LYS A 192 23.32 16.11 -11.45
C LYS A 192 23.12 15.08 -12.56
N ILE A 193 21.89 14.91 -13.05
CA ILE A 193 21.67 14.64 -14.47
C ILE A 193 20.58 15.61 -14.95
N ASN A 194 20.95 16.38 -15.96
CA ASN A 194 20.18 17.46 -16.60
C ASN A 194 18.82 16.99 -17.12
N CYS A 195 17.80 17.80 -16.85
CA CYS A 195 16.54 17.82 -17.59
C CYS A 195 16.54 19.04 -18.53
N GLN A 196 16.42 18.81 -19.84
CA GLN A 196 15.90 19.76 -20.85
C GLN A 196 15.18 18.89 -21.91
N SER A 197 13.87 18.65 -21.78
CA SER A 197 12.74 19.39 -22.38
C SER A 197 12.73 19.44 -23.92
N ASN A 198 11.76 18.78 -24.57
CA ASN A 198 10.63 19.44 -25.25
C ASN A 198 9.88 18.47 -26.19
N ASN A 199 8.57 18.44 -25.95
CA ASN A 199 7.39 17.91 -26.66
C ASN A 199 7.45 17.96 -28.22
N PRO A 200 6.36 17.63 -28.96
CA PRO A 200 5.40 16.51 -28.97
C PRO A 200 5.44 15.80 -30.34
N ASN A 201 5.25 14.49 -30.42
CA ASN A 201 4.49 13.84 -31.51
C ASN A 201 4.60 12.32 -31.46
N PHE A 202 3.44 11.72 -31.29
CA PHE A 202 3.04 10.41 -31.78
C PHE A 202 3.68 10.06 -33.13
N LEU A 203 4.39 8.92 -33.20
CA LEU A 203 4.36 7.91 -34.27
C LEU A 203 5.63 7.03 -34.14
N TRP A 204 5.46 5.76 -33.80
CA TRP A 204 6.40 4.74 -34.28
C TRP A 204 5.62 3.72 -35.10
N LYS A 205 5.87 3.77 -36.40
CA LYS A 205 5.49 2.77 -37.40
C LYS A 205 6.08 1.43 -36.99
N SER A 206 5.26 0.40 -37.04
CA SER A 206 5.71 -0.99 -37.08
C SER A 206 6.44 -1.20 -38.41
N GLN A 207 7.69 -1.67 -38.36
CA GLN A 207 8.37 -2.18 -39.54
C GLN A 207 8.79 -3.63 -39.24
N MET A 208 8.04 -4.55 -39.85
CA MET A 208 8.42 -5.96 -39.96
C MET A 208 9.73 -6.05 -40.72
N VAL A 209 10.70 -6.78 -40.16
CA VAL A 209 11.77 -7.39 -40.95
C VAL A 209 11.59 -8.90 -40.82
N SER A 210 11.15 -9.50 -41.91
CA SER A 210 11.13 -10.95 -42.10
C SER A 210 12.56 -11.46 -42.13
N ASN A 211 12.92 -12.38 -41.26
CA ASN A 211 14.08 -13.24 -41.49
C ASN A 211 13.59 -14.62 -41.93
N LYS A 212 13.79 -14.87 -43.22
CA LYS A 212 13.74 -16.18 -43.88
C LYS A 212 14.71 -17.11 -43.15
N PHE A 213 14.22 -18.26 -42.68
CA PHE A 213 15.09 -19.38 -42.36
C PHE A 213 15.41 -20.12 -43.66
N HIS A 214 16.70 -20.20 -43.97
CA HIS A 214 17.27 -21.09 -44.96
C HIS A 214 17.27 -22.50 -44.36
N VAL A 215 16.71 -23.46 -45.07
CA VAL A 215 16.91 -24.89 -44.84
C VAL A 215 18.17 -25.26 -45.61
N SER A 216 19.19 -25.74 -44.91
CA SER A 216 20.33 -26.43 -45.52
C SER A 216 20.19 -27.92 -45.24
N HIS A 217 20.40 -28.67 -46.31
CA HIS A 217 20.19 -30.10 -46.54
C HIS A 217 20.80 -31.05 -45.51
#